data_AF-A0A6J2JKH5-F1
#
_entry.id   AF-A0A6J2JKH5-F1
#
_cell.length_a   1.000
_cell.length_b   1.000
_cell.length_c   1.000
_cell.angle_alpha   90.00
_cell.angle_beta   90.00
_cell.angle_gamma   90.00
#
_symmetry.space_group_name_H-M   'P 1'
#
loop_
_entity.id
_entity.type
_entity.pdbx_description
1 polymer ?
#
loop_
_entity_poly.entity_id
_entity_poly.type
_entity_poly.pdbx_seq_one_letter_code
_entity_poly.pdbx_strand_id
1 'polypeptide(L)'
;MPRKYIRKCPDRKVCTQEQTDKAKQLIGEGKSKRAAAEIVGINKSTLRKRLKLNSTATSMGRYQQTFTREQEEEIYNHCKSSDESFYGLTLNTLRKLVYKFAEVNEIENRFDKTTKMAGKDWVILI
;
A
#
# COMPACT_ATOMS: atom_id res chain seq x y z
N MET A 1 -1.01 -11.06 14.07
CA MET A 1 -1.49 -9.73 13.62
C MET A 1 -2.99 -9.67 13.85
N PRO A 2 -3.54 -8.57 14.40
CA PRO A 2 -4.95 -8.53 14.76
C PRO A 2 -5.81 -8.55 13.49
N ARG A 3 -6.54 -9.65 13.27
CA ARG A 3 -7.30 -9.95 12.05
C ARG A 3 -8.49 -9.01 11.79
N LYS A 4 -8.83 -8.12 12.74
CA LYS A 4 -10.00 -7.23 12.69
C LYS A 4 -9.70 -5.86 13.32
N TYR A 5 -8.67 -5.18 12.83
CA TYR A 5 -8.39 -3.81 13.27
C TYR A 5 -9.27 -2.81 12.52
N ILE A 6 -10.25 -2.21 13.21
CA ILE A 6 -11.00 -1.07 12.69
C ILE A 6 -10.17 0.18 12.95
N ARG A 7 -9.84 0.91 11.87
CA ARG A 7 -9.04 2.14 12.00
C ARG A 7 -9.85 3.20 12.71
N LYS A 8 -9.21 3.94 13.63
CA LYS A 8 -9.82 5.10 14.29
C LYS A 8 -10.14 6.25 13.32
N CYS A 9 -9.39 6.35 12.21
CA CYS A 9 -9.62 7.33 11.15
C CYS A 9 -9.75 6.60 9.80
N PRO A 10 -10.98 6.32 9.34
CA PRO A 10 -11.22 5.70 8.04
C PRO A 10 -10.86 6.65 6.88
N ASP A 11 -11.11 7.95 7.04
CA ASP A 11 -10.90 8.98 5.99
C ASP A 11 -9.44 9.44 5.86
N ARG A 12 -8.48 8.57 6.17
CA ARG A 12 -7.06 8.91 6.09
C ARG A 12 -6.65 9.04 4.62
N LYS A 13 -6.42 10.27 4.15
CA LYS A 13 -6.05 10.57 2.75
C LYS A 13 -4.57 10.93 2.58
N VAL A 14 -4.01 10.60 1.42
CA VAL A 14 -2.69 11.07 0.98
C VAL A 14 -2.79 12.56 0.65
N CYS A 15 -1.74 13.30 0.95
CA CYS A 15 -1.61 14.69 0.50
C CYS A 15 -1.19 14.68 -0.98
N THR A 16 -2.06 15.15 -1.87
CA THR A 16 -1.83 15.16 -3.32
C THR A 16 -0.89 16.30 -3.71
N GLN A 17 -0.14 16.11 -4.81
CA GLN A 17 0.73 17.15 -5.36
C GLN A 17 -0.03 18.46 -5.64
N GLU A 18 -1.18 18.37 -6.31
CA GLU A 18 -2.04 19.51 -6.60
C GLU A 18 -2.44 20.29 -5.35
N GLN A 19 -2.73 19.58 -4.26
CA GLN A 19 -3.11 20.19 -2.99
C GLN A 19 -1.92 20.95 -2.39
N THR A 20 -0.72 20.40 -2.47
CA THR A 20 0.48 21.11 -2.01
C THR A 20 0.80 22.34 -2.83
N ASP A 21 0.58 22.30 -4.14
CA ASP A 21 0.91 23.42 -5.03
C ASP A 21 -0.13 24.54 -4.92
N LYS A 22 -1.43 24.20 -4.84
CA LYS A 22 -2.48 25.16 -4.47
C LYS A 22 -2.20 25.82 -3.11
N ALA A 23 -1.76 25.04 -2.12
CA ALA A 23 -1.40 25.61 -0.82
C ALA A 23 -0.19 26.56 -0.90
N LYS A 24 0.81 26.29 -1.74
CA LYS A 24 1.96 27.19 -1.96
C LYS A 24 1.52 28.49 -2.64
N GLN A 25 0.66 28.42 -3.66
CA GLN A 25 0.11 29.59 -4.34
C GLN A 25 -0.63 30.52 -3.35
N LEU A 26 -1.52 29.96 -2.54
CA LEU A 26 -2.26 30.71 -1.51
C LEU A 26 -1.34 31.37 -0.47
N ILE A 27 -0.22 30.74 -0.13
CA ILE A 27 0.78 31.32 0.78
C ILE A 27 1.54 32.46 0.09
N GLY A 28 1.83 32.34 -1.21
CA GLY A 28 2.42 33.41 -2.03
C GLY A 28 1.51 34.63 -2.15
N GLU A 29 0.20 34.42 -2.22
CA GLU A 29 -0.84 35.48 -2.16
C GLU A 29 -0.94 36.18 -0.78
N GLY A 30 -0.18 35.73 0.23
CA GLY A 30 -0.17 36.31 1.57
C GLY A 30 -1.18 35.69 2.55
N LYS A 31 -1.89 34.63 2.18
CA LYS A 31 -2.80 33.94 3.12
C LYS A 31 -2.01 33.17 4.16
N SER A 32 -2.56 33.11 5.37
CA SER A 32 -1.92 32.35 6.45
C SER A 32 -1.88 30.85 6.14
N LYS A 33 -0.86 30.15 6.64
CA LYS A 33 -0.71 28.68 6.50
C LYS A 33 -1.91 27.90 7.06
N ARG A 34 -2.70 28.51 7.98
CA ARG A 34 -3.95 27.92 8.49
C ARG A 34 -5.06 28.02 7.47
N ALA A 35 -5.30 29.22 6.94
CA ALA A 35 -6.34 29.46 5.93
C ALA A 35 -6.09 28.65 4.65
N ALA A 36 -4.84 28.58 4.18
CA ALA A 36 -4.48 27.76 3.03
C ALA A 36 -4.76 26.26 3.26
N ALA A 37 -4.55 25.76 4.48
CA ALA A 37 -4.79 24.37 4.83
C ALA A 37 -6.30 24.03 4.85
N GLU A 38 -7.11 24.94 5.36
CA GLU A 38 -8.57 24.81 5.41
C GLU A 38 -9.19 24.82 4.00
N ILE A 39 -8.78 25.76 3.14
CA ILE A 39 -9.24 25.85 1.74
C ILE A 39 -8.93 24.57 0.96
N VAL A 40 -7.75 23.99 1.20
CA VAL A 40 -7.28 22.78 0.49
C VAL A 40 -7.82 21.49 1.13
N GLY A 41 -8.41 21.56 2.33
CA GLY A 41 -8.91 20.40 3.06
C GLY A 41 -7.80 19.52 3.65
N ILE A 42 -6.65 20.09 3.99
CA ILE A 42 -5.52 19.39 4.63
C ILE A 42 -5.37 19.88 6.07
N ASN A 43 -5.04 18.98 7.00
CA ASN A 43 -4.67 19.40 8.35
C ASN A 43 -3.38 20.27 8.32
N LYS A 44 -3.42 21.43 9.00
CA LYS A 44 -2.29 22.37 9.16
C LYS A 44 -0.96 21.66 9.47
N SER A 45 -0.98 20.67 10.36
CA SER A 45 0.22 19.93 10.77
C SER A 45 0.84 19.16 9.61
N THR A 46 0.00 18.56 8.76
CA THR A 46 0.42 17.86 7.55
C THR A 46 1.01 18.84 6.54
N LEU A 47 0.34 19.96 6.27
CA LEU A 47 0.84 20.98 5.34
C LEU A 47 2.19 21.53 5.79
N ARG A 48 2.33 21.86 7.08
CA ARG A 48 3.60 22.35 7.65
C ARG A 48 4.74 21.33 7.47
N LYS A 49 4.47 20.05 7.70
CA LYS A 49 5.47 18.98 7.52
C LYS A 49 5.89 18.85 6.05
N ARG A 50 4.94 18.92 5.11
CA ARG A 50 5.20 18.83 3.66
C ARG A 50 6.02 20.01 3.14
N LEU A 51 5.69 21.23 3.58
CA LEU A 51 6.46 22.44 3.23
C LEU A 51 7.89 22.40 3.77
N LYS A 52 8.13 21.80 4.95
CA LYS A 52 9.48 21.66 5.49
C LYS A 52 10.31 20.61 4.72
N LEU A 53 9.69 19.52 4.30
CA LEU A 53 10.36 18.41 3.62
C LEU A 53 10.46 18.61 2.10
N ASN A 54 9.78 19.62 1.53
CA ASN A 54 9.65 19.84 0.08
C ASN A 54 9.25 18.58 -0.71
N SER A 55 8.51 17.67 -0.06
CA SER A 55 8.16 16.36 -0.61
C SER A 55 6.71 16.03 -0.28
N THR A 56 6.00 15.53 -1.29
CA THR A 56 4.71 14.86 -1.13
C THR A 56 4.92 13.42 -0.68
N ALA A 57 4.01 12.91 0.14
CA ALA A 57 4.06 11.48 0.43
C ALA A 57 3.38 10.75 -0.72
N THR A 58 4.16 10.02 -1.50
CA THR A 58 3.62 9.05 -2.47
C THR A 58 2.99 7.86 -1.77
N SER A 59 3.41 7.55 -0.54
CA SER A 59 2.93 6.38 0.22
C SER A 59 2.41 6.72 1.63
N MET A 60 1.37 5.98 2.04
CA MET A 60 0.70 6.08 3.34
C MET A 60 1.41 5.39 4.51
N GLY A 61 2.56 4.76 4.26
CA GLY A 61 3.39 4.17 5.30
C GLY A 61 4.42 3.17 4.77
N ARG A 62 4.94 2.35 5.69
CA ARG A 62 6.00 1.36 5.42
C ARG A 62 5.53 0.18 4.56
N TYR A 63 4.24 -0.12 4.54
CA TYR A 63 3.70 -1.28 3.83
C TYR A 63 3.36 -0.87 2.39
N GLN A 64 3.99 -1.55 1.44
CA GLN A 64 3.76 -1.42 0.00
C GLN A 64 3.22 -2.74 -0.54
N GLN A 65 2.55 -2.67 -1.69
CA GLN A 65 2.14 -3.87 -2.42
C GLN A 65 3.39 -4.65 -2.81
N THR A 66 3.41 -5.96 -2.56
CA THR A 66 4.57 -6.80 -2.84
C THR A 66 4.65 -7.22 -4.30
N PHE A 67 3.50 -7.36 -4.97
CA PHE A 67 3.40 -7.74 -6.37
C PHE A 67 2.71 -6.64 -7.16
N THR A 68 3.01 -6.54 -8.45
CA THR A 68 2.17 -5.73 -9.34
C THR A 68 0.86 -6.46 -9.63
N ARG A 69 -0.14 -5.72 -10.13
CA ARG A 69 -1.42 -6.31 -10.52
C ARG A 69 -1.26 -7.42 -11.56
N GLU A 70 -0.36 -7.23 -12.52
CA GLU A 70 -0.06 -8.23 -13.56
C GLU A 70 0.51 -9.52 -12.97
N GLN A 71 1.40 -9.40 -11.98
CA GLN A 71 1.96 -10.55 -11.25
C GLN A 71 0.91 -11.28 -10.41
N GLU A 72 -0.01 -10.54 -9.78
CA GLU A 72 -1.14 -11.14 -9.05
C GLU A 72 -2.07 -11.92 -9.99
N GLU A 73 -2.32 -11.39 -11.19
CA GLU A 73 -3.10 -12.08 -12.23
C GLU A 73 -2.39 -13.36 -12.73
N GLU A 74 -1.07 -13.34 -12.89
CA GLU A 74 -0.29 -14.53 -13.25
C GLU A 74 -0.39 -15.64 -12.18
N ILE A 75 -0.22 -15.26 -10.91
CA ILE A 75 -0.38 -16.19 -9.77
C ILE A 75 -1.80 -16.74 -9.72
N TYR A 76 -2.81 -15.90 -9.95
CA TYR A 76 -4.21 -16.31 -9.97
C TYR A 76 -4.49 -17.33 -11.07
N ASN A 77 -4.04 -17.06 -12.30
CA ASN A 77 -4.24 -17.95 -13.44
C ASN A 77 -3.59 -19.31 -13.21
N HIS A 78 -2.38 -19.31 -12.62
CA HIS A 78 -1.68 -20.55 -12.27
C HIS A 78 -2.40 -21.35 -11.17
N CYS A 79 -2.99 -20.67 -10.18
CA CYS A 79 -3.82 -21.31 -9.17
C CYS A 79 -5.08 -21.90 -9.80
N LYS A 80 -5.74 -21.16 -10.69
CA LYS A 80 -6.95 -21.62 -11.38
C LYS A 80 -6.71 -22.87 -12.23
N SER A 81 -5.63 -22.91 -13.01
CA SER A 81 -5.28 -24.09 -13.82
C SER A 81 -4.94 -25.30 -12.95
N SER A 82 -4.36 -25.07 -11.77
CA SER A 82 -4.03 -26.14 -10.82
C SER A 82 -5.29 -26.73 -10.17
N ASP A 83 -6.28 -25.89 -9.86
CA ASP A 83 -7.58 -26.32 -9.33
C ASP A 83 -8.38 -27.12 -10.36
N GLU A 84 -8.40 -26.65 -11.62
CA GLU A 84 -9.01 -27.37 -12.76
C GLU A 84 -8.37 -28.74 -13.00
N SER A 85 -7.08 -28.87 -12.67
CA SER A 85 -6.33 -30.15 -12.75
C SER A 85 -6.55 -31.06 -11.53
N PHE A 86 -7.51 -30.75 -10.65
CA PHE A 86 -7.85 -31.47 -9.41
C PHE A 86 -6.70 -31.61 -8.41
N TYR A 87 -5.65 -30.78 -8.51
CA TYR A 87 -4.64 -30.67 -7.47
C TYR A 87 -5.24 -29.82 -6.35
N GLY A 88 -5.79 -30.45 -5.30
CA GLY A 88 -6.37 -29.76 -4.16
C GLY A 88 -5.46 -28.64 -3.62
N LEU A 89 -5.81 -27.39 -3.91
CA LEU A 89 -5.03 -26.23 -3.48
C LEU A 89 -5.43 -25.86 -2.05
N THR A 90 -4.54 -26.16 -1.12
CA THR A 90 -4.69 -25.70 0.27
C THR A 90 -4.10 -24.30 0.45
N LEU A 91 -4.60 -23.56 1.43
CA LEU A 91 -4.02 -22.28 1.85
C LEU A 91 -2.49 -22.35 2.06
N ASN A 92 -1.97 -23.46 2.56
CA ASN A 92 -0.53 -23.62 2.80
C ASN A 92 0.27 -23.83 1.52
N THR A 93 -0.28 -24.53 0.52
CA THR A 93 0.41 -24.71 -0.77
C THR A 93 0.46 -23.39 -1.53
N LEU A 94 -0.63 -22.61 -1.53
CA LEU A 94 -0.66 -21.29 -2.14
C LEU A 94 0.34 -20.33 -1.48
N ARG A 95 0.44 -20.32 -0.14
CA ARG A 95 1.44 -19.50 0.57
C ARG A 95 2.90 -19.85 0.20
N LYS A 96 3.20 -21.13 -0.03
CA LYS A 96 4.54 -21.57 -0.48
C LYS A 96 4.79 -21.21 -1.94
N LEU A 97 3.76 -21.31 -2.78
CA LEU A 97 3.82 -20.97 -4.20
C LEU A 97 4.17 -19.49 -4.38
N VAL A 98 3.45 -18.62 -3.68
CA VAL A 98 3.66 -17.17 -3.72
C VAL A 98 5.05 -16.78 -3.22
N TYR A 99 5.55 -17.45 -2.18
CA TYR A 99 6.92 -17.25 -1.71
C TYR A 99 7.94 -17.63 -2.79
N LYS A 100 7.77 -18.79 -3.42
CA LYS A 100 8.64 -19.23 -4.53
C LYS A 100 8.59 -18.28 -5.72
N PHE A 101 7.40 -17.82 -6.10
CA PHE A 101 7.23 -16.86 -7.19
C PHE A 101 7.98 -15.56 -6.91
N ALA A 102 7.92 -15.05 -5.68
CA ALA A 102 8.68 -13.86 -5.29
C ALA A 102 10.20 -14.07 -5.33
N GLU A 103 10.69 -15.22 -4.87
CA GLU A 103 12.13 -15.53 -4.90
C GLU A 103 12.65 -15.75 -6.33
N VAL A 104 11.88 -16.42 -7.20
CA VAL A 104 12.25 -16.66 -8.60
C VAL A 104 12.30 -15.36 -9.41
N ASN A 105 11.36 -14.45 -9.16
CA ASN A 105 11.31 -13.15 -9.82
C ASN A 105 12.17 -12.08 -9.11
N GLU A 106 12.96 -12.47 -8.10
CA GLU A 106 13.83 -11.59 -7.30
C GLU A 106 13.09 -10.36 -6.72
N ILE A 107 11.82 -10.54 -6.36
CA ILE A 107 10.96 -9.47 -5.86
C ILE A 107 11.26 -9.27 -4.37
N GLU A 108 11.57 -8.01 -4.00
CA GLU A 108 11.78 -7.65 -2.60
C GLU A 108 10.51 -7.89 -1.78
N ASN A 109 10.55 -8.92 -0.94
CA ASN A 109 9.41 -9.36 -0.15
C ASN A 109 9.70 -9.26 1.36
N ARG A 110 8.63 -9.17 2.17
CA ARG A 110 8.71 -9.30 3.64
C ARG A 110 8.15 -10.64 4.11
N PHE A 111 8.25 -11.65 3.27
CA PHE A 111 7.80 -12.98 3.64
C PHE A 111 8.76 -13.62 4.64
N ASP A 112 8.26 -14.63 5.34
CA ASP A 112 9.06 -15.30 6.34
C ASP A 112 10.07 -16.24 5.66
N LYS A 113 11.35 -15.86 5.72
CA LYS A 113 12.46 -16.63 5.13
C LYS A 113 12.72 -17.94 5.88
N THR A 114 12.32 -18.05 7.15
CA THR A 114 12.50 -19.27 7.94
C THR A 114 11.50 -20.34 7.53
N THR A 115 10.22 -19.96 7.44
CA THR A 115 9.14 -20.88 7.06
C THR A 115 8.90 -20.96 5.55
N LYS A 116 9.53 -20.08 4.75
CA LYS A 116 9.43 -20.01 3.28
C LYS A 116 7.98 -19.93 2.81
N MET A 117 7.20 -19.06 3.46
CA MET A 117 5.77 -18.90 3.22
C MET A 117 5.36 -17.42 3.22
N ALA A 118 4.42 -17.10 2.33
CA ALA A 118 3.75 -15.80 2.35
C ALA A 118 2.91 -15.62 3.63
N GLY A 119 2.63 -14.37 4.01
CA GLY A 119 1.77 -14.07 5.16
C GLY A 119 0.35 -14.59 4.96
N LYS A 120 -0.32 -15.01 6.04
CA LYS A 120 -1.72 -15.48 5.97
C LYS A 120 -2.67 -14.36 5.49
N ASP A 121 -2.38 -13.12 5.87
CA ASP A 121 -3.18 -11.95 5.47
C ASP A 121 -3.04 -11.65 3.97
N TRP A 122 -1.92 -12.01 3.33
CA TRP A 122 -1.75 -11.83 1.89
C TRP A 122 -2.73 -12.72 1.11
N VAL A 123 -2.97 -13.95 1.56
CA VAL A 123 -3.87 -14.89 0.87
C VAL A 123 -5.35 -14.63 1.17
N ILE A 124 -5.69 -14.07 2.32
CA ILE A 124 -7.09 -13.83 2.72
C ILE A 124 -7.63 -12.51 2.16
N LEU A 125 -6.75 -11.58 1.78
CA LEU A 125 -7.11 -10.25 1.28
C LEU A 125 -7.15 -10.15 -0.25
N ILE A 126 -6.71 -11.20 -0.96
CA ILE A 126 -6.93 -11.39 -2.41
C ILE A 126 -8.31 -12.02 -2.59
#